data_AF-A0A1E3NFA0-F1
#
_entry.id   AF-A0A1E3NFA0-F1
#
_cell.length_a   1.000
_cell.length_b   1.000
_cell.length_c   1.000
_cell.angle_alpha   90.00
_cell.angle_beta   90.00
_cell.angle_gamma   90.00
#
_symmetry.space_group_name_H-M   'P 1'
#
loop_
_entity.id
_entity.type
_entity.pdbx_description
1 polymer ?
#
loop_
_entity_poly.entity_id
_entity_poly.type
_entity_poly.pdbx_seq_one_letter_code
_entity_poly.pdbx_strand_id
1 'polypeptide(L)'
;MEGHLNEEILSKLDKLKKDAQVEEDEEEEIDDFWEKKEHERKMKHMKEVEEQKSGKGKEEKHAKANAEQESQTEQIGKTAGEADTFDIATEQENLSQKEVKENRTAIETEQRKAVEEADREKTAEKQRLADEKKTAEEKNKAEEIERKRIEEAKIKAQEAERKRAVEEREKAEKAEQARMEEERKRVEEEKRIAEENKRKAAEAANAEKQKIAEEKKKQEEAEKKRVAEEAERKRMAEEEEKKKELEAKQKRLAEDAEKLRVEEEKRRIALEVAQKKLAQEAETKRLAAVEEEKKRLAGVAEKKHLEAQQKRLAEEAEKNMLAVEAEQKAIEEQQEKLAAKAEKKRKEAESAKAEASRLVKEAEMKKQAKLKLAELAKQKFEAQKLKERLKAGLSADSATGSCNDEPGAGEEDEDEDEDEDDDDDSVYTYSTAVTESNHDEEWDNLVLQLQVVIAIVLIPLAGKFLGRRFAHKVGSFVSGWFFSRNGN
;
A
#
# COMPACT_ATOMS: atom_id res chain seq x y z
N MET A 1 17.61 -7.26 39.02
CA MET A 1 16.26 -7.68 38.57
C MET A 1 15.27 -6.53 38.63
N GLU A 2 15.34 -5.64 39.63
CA GLU A 2 14.42 -4.48 39.76
C GLU A 2 14.48 -3.49 38.58
N GLY A 3 15.64 -3.25 37.98
CA GLY A 3 15.76 -2.34 36.82
C GLY A 3 15.00 -2.80 35.57
N HIS A 4 14.95 -4.12 35.31
CA HIS A 4 14.26 -4.67 34.14
C HIS A 4 12.73 -4.59 34.26
N LEU A 5 12.22 -4.74 35.50
CA LEU A 5 10.79 -4.57 35.79
C LEU A 5 10.35 -3.11 35.59
N ASN A 6 11.20 -2.14 35.95
CA ASN A 6 10.88 -0.73 35.75
C ASN A 6 10.83 -0.34 34.26
N GLU A 7 11.74 -0.86 33.42
CA GLU A 7 11.70 -0.58 31.98
C GLU A 7 10.46 -1.18 31.31
N GLU A 8 10.04 -2.38 31.69
CA GLU A 8 8.83 -3.01 31.14
C GLU A 8 7.55 -2.25 31.56
N ILE A 9 7.50 -1.75 32.80
CA ILE A 9 6.38 -0.94 33.29
C ILE A 9 6.34 0.41 32.54
N LEU A 10 7.47 1.07 32.35
CA LEU A 10 7.54 2.34 31.61
C LEU A 10 7.14 2.18 30.14
N SER A 11 7.57 1.10 29.48
CA SER A 11 7.18 0.81 28.10
C SER A 11 5.68 0.54 27.96
N LYS A 12 5.06 -0.18 28.92
CA LYS A 12 3.60 -0.38 28.95
C LYS A 12 2.86 0.92 29.19
N LEU A 13 3.39 1.81 30.03
CA LEU A 13 2.80 3.11 30.31
C LEU A 13 2.82 4.03 29.07
N ASP A 14 3.94 4.07 28.34
CA ASP A 14 4.06 4.83 27.09
C ASP A 14 3.14 4.30 26.00
N LYS A 15 2.93 2.97 25.95
CA LYS A 15 2.00 2.36 25.01
C LYS A 15 0.55 2.75 25.33
N LEU A 16 0.14 2.65 26.60
CA LEU A 16 -1.19 3.10 27.04
C LEU A 16 -1.41 4.60 26.80
N LYS A 17 -0.37 5.42 26.94
CA LYS A 17 -0.46 6.86 26.67
C LYS A 17 -0.64 7.16 25.17
N LYS A 18 0.01 6.39 24.30
CA LYS A 18 -0.20 6.50 22.85
C LYS A 18 -1.58 6.00 22.43
N ASP A 19 -2.02 4.87 22.99
CA ASP A 19 -3.34 4.31 22.68
C ASP A 19 -4.45 5.29 23.11
N ALA A 20 -4.30 5.96 24.27
CA ALA A 20 -5.21 7.01 24.71
C ALA A 20 -5.19 8.28 23.83
N GLN A 21 -4.04 8.63 23.26
CA GLN A 21 -3.96 9.75 22.30
C GLN A 21 -4.63 9.44 20.97
N VAL A 22 -4.58 8.18 20.52
CA VAL A 22 -5.27 7.76 19.30
C VAL A 22 -6.79 7.81 19.50
N GLU A 23 -7.30 7.46 20.69
CA GLU A 23 -8.74 7.60 20.98
C GLU A 23 -9.20 9.07 20.96
N GLU A 24 -8.41 10.02 21.48
CA GLU A 24 -8.74 11.46 21.40
C GLU A 24 -8.75 11.97 19.94
N ASP A 25 -7.76 11.57 19.12
CA ASP A 25 -7.70 11.96 17.70
C ASP A 25 -8.86 11.34 16.88
N GLU A 26 -9.30 10.12 17.22
CA GLU A 26 -10.46 9.48 16.59
C GLU A 26 -11.79 10.13 16.98
N GLU A 27 -11.92 10.64 18.22
CA GLU A 27 -13.10 11.40 18.66
C GLU A 27 -13.23 12.74 17.93
N GLU A 28 -12.13 13.47 17.71
CA GLU A 28 -12.14 14.73 16.94
C GLU A 28 -12.55 14.50 15.46
N GLU A 29 -12.11 13.40 14.85
CA GLU A 29 -12.47 13.09 13.45
C GLU A 29 -13.96 12.72 13.28
N ILE A 30 -14.58 12.15 14.33
CA ILE A 30 -16.01 11.84 14.36
C ILE A 30 -16.85 13.11 14.47
N ASP A 31 -16.44 14.07 15.31
CA ASP A 31 -17.16 15.34 15.48
C ASP A 31 -17.10 16.19 14.20
N ASP A 32 -15.93 16.30 13.56
CA ASP A 32 -15.77 16.97 12.25
C ASP A 32 -16.65 16.34 11.16
N PHE A 33 -16.81 15.02 11.18
CA PHE A 33 -17.69 14.31 10.25
C PHE A 33 -19.17 14.67 10.45
N TRP A 34 -19.62 14.79 11.71
CA TRP A 34 -21.00 15.18 12.02
C TRP A 34 -21.28 16.64 11.68
N GLU A 35 -20.36 17.56 11.95
CA GLU A 35 -20.50 18.97 11.56
C GLU A 35 -20.59 19.12 10.05
N LYS A 36 -19.72 18.43 9.29
CA LYS A 36 -19.75 18.43 7.83
C LYS A 36 -21.08 17.90 7.28
N LYS A 37 -21.61 16.83 7.88
CA LYS A 37 -22.89 16.23 7.49
C LYS A 37 -24.08 17.13 7.84
N GLU A 38 -24.01 17.87 8.94
CA GLU A 38 -25.02 18.86 9.30
C GLU A 38 -24.99 20.06 8.34
N HIS A 39 -23.80 20.54 7.99
CA HIS A 39 -23.63 21.62 7.01
C HIS A 39 -24.19 21.23 5.63
N GLU A 40 -23.92 20.00 5.18
CA GLU A 40 -24.48 19.46 3.93
C GLU A 40 -26.02 19.41 3.97
N ARG A 41 -26.61 18.98 5.09
CA ARG A 41 -28.07 19.00 5.30
C ARG A 41 -28.64 20.42 5.24
N LYS A 42 -27.98 21.39 5.88
CA LYS A 42 -28.39 22.81 5.85
C LYS A 42 -28.33 23.38 4.43
N MET A 43 -27.28 23.10 3.68
CA MET A 43 -27.14 23.52 2.27
C MET A 43 -28.24 22.92 1.39
N LYS A 44 -28.54 21.63 1.57
CA LYS A 44 -29.61 20.96 0.82
C LYS A 44 -30.98 21.58 1.10
N HIS A 45 -31.29 21.86 2.37
CA HIS A 45 -32.55 22.48 2.76
C HIS A 45 -32.66 23.91 2.24
N MET A 46 -31.57 24.68 2.28
CA MET A 46 -31.54 26.04 1.74
C MET A 46 -31.84 26.05 0.23
N LYS A 47 -31.24 25.11 -0.52
CA LYS A 47 -31.47 24.97 -1.96
C LYS A 47 -32.93 24.58 -2.28
N GLU A 48 -33.51 23.67 -1.50
CA GLU A 48 -34.91 23.27 -1.66
C GLU A 48 -35.87 24.45 -1.37
N VAL A 49 -35.57 25.26 -0.36
CA VAL A 49 -36.33 26.48 -0.06
C VAL A 49 -36.22 27.51 -1.18
N GLU A 50 -35.05 27.69 -1.80
CA GLU A 50 -34.89 28.55 -2.97
C GLU A 50 -35.68 28.05 -4.18
N GLU A 51 -35.63 26.75 -4.47
CA GLU A 51 -36.40 26.14 -5.55
C GLU A 51 -37.91 26.33 -5.33
N GLN A 52 -38.41 26.11 -4.12
CA GLN A 52 -39.83 26.35 -3.79
C GLN A 52 -40.24 27.81 -3.94
N LYS A 53 -39.39 28.77 -3.55
CA LYS A 53 -39.64 30.20 -3.77
C LYS A 53 -39.68 30.55 -5.26
N SER A 54 -38.78 29.96 -6.06
CA SER A 54 -38.74 30.17 -7.51
C SER A 54 -39.94 29.57 -8.24
N GLY A 55 -40.46 28.43 -7.76
CA GLY A 55 -41.64 27.76 -8.32
C GLY A 55 -42.93 28.55 -8.09
N LYS A 56 -43.16 29.01 -6.85
CA LYS A 56 -44.36 29.81 -6.52
C LYS A 56 -44.45 31.11 -7.31
N GLY A 57 -43.31 31.77 -7.58
CA GLY A 57 -43.27 32.99 -8.38
C GLY A 57 -43.62 32.78 -9.87
N LYS A 58 -43.48 31.56 -10.41
CA LYS A 58 -43.88 31.23 -11.79
C LYS A 58 -45.37 30.90 -11.88
N GLU A 59 -45.91 30.17 -10.91
CA GLU A 59 -47.35 29.87 -10.84
C GLU A 59 -48.19 31.14 -10.67
N GLU A 60 -47.76 32.08 -9.81
CA GLU A 60 -48.49 33.34 -9.59
C GLU A 60 -48.51 34.23 -10.85
N LYS A 61 -47.41 34.25 -11.63
CA LYS A 61 -47.36 34.97 -12.91
C LYS A 61 -48.27 34.36 -13.97
N HIS A 62 -48.32 33.02 -14.06
CA HIS A 62 -49.23 32.34 -14.98
C HIS A 62 -50.70 32.54 -14.60
N ALA A 63 -51.05 32.51 -13.31
CA ALA A 63 -52.41 32.77 -12.85
C ALA A 63 -52.86 34.20 -13.18
N LYS A 64 -51.97 35.19 -13.04
CA LYS A 64 -52.27 36.59 -13.34
C LYS A 64 -52.46 36.84 -14.84
N ALA A 65 -51.63 36.23 -15.69
CA ALA A 65 -51.77 36.33 -17.15
C ALA A 65 -53.09 35.70 -17.65
N ASN A 66 -53.53 34.59 -17.05
CA ASN A 66 -54.78 33.93 -17.43
C ASN A 66 -56.02 34.76 -17.03
N ALA A 67 -56.00 35.38 -15.85
CA ALA A 67 -57.10 36.25 -15.41
C ALA A 67 -57.24 37.52 -16.26
N GLU A 68 -56.13 38.07 -16.77
CA GLU A 68 -56.14 39.24 -17.65
C GLU A 68 -56.69 38.90 -19.05
N GLN A 69 -56.43 37.67 -19.53
CA GLN A 69 -56.97 37.17 -20.79
C GLN A 69 -58.49 36.95 -20.71
N GLU A 70 -59.00 36.38 -19.61
CA GLU A 70 -60.45 36.24 -19.40
C GLU A 70 -61.16 37.59 -19.33
N SER A 71 -60.58 38.58 -18.64
CA SER A 71 -61.15 39.94 -18.57
C SER A 71 -61.24 40.63 -19.93
N GLN A 72 -60.32 40.36 -20.87
CA GLN A 72 -60.36 40.94 -22.22
C GLN A 72 -61.47 40.30 -23.07
N THR A 73 -61.71 39.00 -22.93
CA THR A 73 -62.79 38.32 -23.68
C THR A 73 -64.18 38.77 -23.25
N GLU A 74 -64.36 39.16 -21.98
CA GLU A 74 -65.64 39.62 -21.45
C GLU A 74 -66.02 41.04 -21.90
N GLN A 75 -65.02 41.88 -22.25
CA GLN A 75 -65.26 43.22 -22.80
C GLN A 75 -65.69 43.20 -24.28
N ILE A 76 -65.22 42.21 -25.05
CA ILE A 76 -65.55 42.09 -26.48
C ILE A 76 -67.01 41.61 -26.68
N GLY A 77 -67.61 40.95 -25.68
CA GLY A 77 -68.99 40.48 -25.73
C GLY A 77 -70.09 41.55 -25.56
N LYS A 78 -69.75 42.81 -25.30
CA LYS A 78 -70.74 43.87 -24.96
C LYS A 78 -70.99 44.94 -26.04
N THR A 79 -70.33 44.89 -27.20
CA THR A 79 -70.43 45.96 -28.22
C THR A 79 -70.93 45.51 -29.59
N ALA A 80 -71.84 44.53 -29.65
CA ALA A 80 -72.49 44.13 -30.90
C ALA A 80 -74.02 44.15 -30.72
N GLY A 81 -74.60 45.34 -30.85
CA GLY A 81 -76.05 45.54 -30.81
C GLY A 81 -76.45 46.76 -31.62
N GLU A 82 -77.26 46.49 -32.65
CA GLU A 82 -78.17 47.41 -33.36
C GLU A 82 -77.59 48.40 -34.38
N ALA A 83 -77.76 48.06 -35.67
CA ALA A 83 -78.16 49.04 -36.68
C ALA A 83 -78.87 48.37 -37.89
N ASP A 84 -79.91 49.08 -38.35
CA ASP A 84 -81.00 48.73 -39.25
C ASP A 84 -80.66 48.30 -40.69
N THR A 85 -81.59 47.52 -41.24
CA THR A 85 -81.56 46.89 -42.56
C THR A 85 -82.48 47.58 -43.57
N PHE A 86 -81.99 48.45 -44.46
CA PHE A 86 -82.68 48.74 -45.73
C PHE A 86 -81.83 49.56 -46.74
N ASP A 87 -80.82 48.92 -47.35
CA ASP A 87 -80.26 49.18 -48.71
C ASP A 87 -78.96 48.35 -48.89
N ILE A 88 -78.98 47.10 -48.40
CA ILE A 88 -77.78 46.39 -47.97
C ILE A 88 -77.17 45.49 -49.05
N ALA A 89 -77.89 45.07 -50.10
CA ALA A 89 -77.43 43.97 -50.96
C ALA A 89 -76.23 44.34 -51.87
N THR A 90 -76.20 45.53 -52.47
CA THR A 90 -75.11 45.97 -53.37
C THR A 90 -73.94 46.61 -52.61
N GLU A 91 -74.19 47.18 -51.44
CA GLU A 91 -73.11 47.55 -50.51
C GLU A 91 -72.52 46.31 -49.82
N GLN A 92 -73.31 45.26 -49.51
CA GLN A 92 -72.79 43.99 -48.97
C GLN A 92 -71.85 43.30 -49.91
N GLU A 93 -72.11 43.29 -51.22
CA GLU A 93 -71.20 42.62 -52.15
C GLU A 93 -69.85 43.36 -52.24
N ASN A 94 -69.88 44.69 -52.34
CA ASN A 94 -68.65 45.51 -52.35
C ASN A 94 -67.92 45.50 -50.99
N LEU A 95 -68.66 45.51 -49.87
CA LEU A 95 -68.11 45.35 -48.52
C LEU A 95 -67.55 43.95 -48.33
N SER A 96 -68.21 42.90 -48.82
CA SER A 96 -67.72 41.52 -48.73
C SER A 96 -66.44 41.33 -49.54
N GLN A 97 -66.34 41.91 -50.74
CA GLN A 97 -65.11 41.86 -51.53
C GLN A 97 -63.98 42.67 -50.89
N LYS A 98 -64.31 43.80 -50.26
CA LYS A 98 -63.35 44.61 -49.50
C LYS A 98 -62.88 43.89 -48.23
N GLU A 99 -63.79 43.29 -47.47
CA GLU A 99 -63.51 42.48 -46.29
C GLU A 99 -62.72 41.22 -46.66
N VAL A 100 -63.00 40.55 -47.78
CA VAL A 100 -62.21 39.40 -48.25
C VAL A 100 -60.79 39.83 -48.63
N LYS A 101 -60.62 41.00 -49.26
CA LYS A 101 -59.29 41.54 -49.58
C LYS A 101 -58.53 41.95 -48.31
N GLU A 102 -59.20 42.59 -47.36
CA GLU A 102 -58.61 42.97 -46.06
C GLU A 102 -58.27 41.74 -45.19
N ASN A 103 -59.13 40.72 -45.19
CA ASN A 103 -58.86 39.46 -44.50
C ASN A 103 -57.72 38.69 -45.15
N ARG A 104 -57.62 38.70 -46.48
CA ARG A 104 -56.50 38.07 -47.18
C ARG A 104 -55.18 38.75 -46.85
N THR A 105 -55.12 40.08 -46.86
CA THR A 105 -53.89 40.79 -46.47
C THR A 105 -53.57 40.60 -44.99
N ALA A 106 -54.58 40.56 -44.11
CA ALA A 106 -54.39 40.24 -42.70
C ALA A 106 -53.76 38.84 -42.53
N ILE A 107 -54.31 37.82 -43.17
CA ILE A 107 -53.79 36.44 -43.13
C ILE A 107 -52.38 36.37 -43.71
N GLU A 108 -52.10 37.01 -44.84
CA GLU A 108 -50.76 37.04 -45.44
C GLU A 108 -49.74 37.74 -44.53
N THR A 109 -50.13 38.81 -43.81
CA THR A 109 -49.25 39.46 -42.82
C THR A 109 -49.04 38.62 -41.57
N GLU A 110 -50.04 37.87 -41.12
CA GLU A 110 -49.93 36.96 -39.99
C GLU A 110 -49.05 35.76 -40.33
N GLN A 111 -49.18 35.20 -41.53
CA GLN A 111 -48.29 34.15 -42.03
C GLN A 111 -46.84 34.64 -42.15
N ARG A 112 -46.61 35.86 -42.64
CA ARG A 112 -45.26 36.46 -42.66
C ARG A 112 -44.69 36.64 -41.27
N LYS A 113 -45.49 37.11 -40.30
CA LYS A 113 -45.07 37.23 -38.90
C LYS A 113 -44.73 35.88 -38.28
N ALA A 114 -45.55 34.84 -38.54
CA ALA A 114 -45.32 33.50 -38.04
C ALA A 114 -44.01 32.88 -38.59
N VAL A 115 -43.71 33.10 -39.88
CA VAL A 115 -42.44 32.68 -40.50
C VAL A 115 -41.26 33.43 -39.89
N GLU A 116 -41.38 34.75 -39.74
CA GLU A 116 -40.32 35.58 -39.13
C GLU A 116 -40.08 35.22 -37.65
N GLU A 117 -41.13 34.85 -36.91
CA GLU A 117 -41.02 34.37 -35.54
C GLU A 117 -40.37 32.99 -35.47
N ALA A 118 -40.72 32.06 -36.37
CA ALA A 118 -40.08 30.76 -36.46
C ALA A 118 -38.58 30.86 -36.78
N ASP A 119 -38.18 31.80 -37.66
CA ASP A 119 -36.76 32.03 -37.97
C ASP A 119 -36.02 32.69 -36.79
N ARG A 120 -36.69 33.57 -36.03
CA ARG A 120 -36.15 34.09 -34.76
C ARG A 120 -35.98 33.00 -33.71
N GLU A 121 -36.92 32.07 -33.60
CA GLU A 121 -36.82 30.95 -32.66
C GLU A 121 -35.68 30.00 -33.03
N LYS A 122 -35.55 29.64 -34.31
CA LYS A 122 -34.44 28.81 -34.81
C LYS A 122 -33.07 29.46 -34.58
N THR A 123 -32.97 30.78 -34.78
CA THR A 123 -31.71 31.50 -34.51
C THR A 123 -31.41 31.60 -33.01
N ALA A 124 -32.42 31.79 -32.16
CA ALA A 124 -32.28 31.78 -30.71
C ALA A 124 -31.89 30.39 -30.16
N GLU A 125 -32.46 29.31 -30.70
CA GLU A 125 -32.11 27.93 -30.34
C GLU A 125 -30.66 27.62 -30.73
N LYS A 126 -30.23 28.03 -31.93
CA LYS A 126 -28.84 27.90 -32.39
C LYS A 126 -27.87 28.65 -31.47
N GLN A 127 -28.24 29.84 -30.99
CA GLN A 127 -27.44 30.59 -30.01
C GLN A 127 -27.38 29.86 -28.66
N ARG A 128 -28.50 29.34 -28.15
CA ARG A 128 -28.52 28.55 -26.90
C ARG A 128 -27.64 27.32 -26.97
N LEU A 129 -27.70 26.57 -28.07
CA LEU A 129 -26.84 25.40 -28.29
C LEU A 129 -25.36 25.79 -28.39
N ALA A 130 -25.04 26.94 -28.99
CA ALA A 130 -23.67 27.43 -29.04
C ALA A 130 -23.15 27.83 -27.65
N ASP A 131 -23.97 28.46 -26.83
CA ASP A 131 -23.61 28.84 -25.46
C ASP A 131 -23.52 27.61 -24.54
N GLU A 132 -24.41 26.63 -24.70
CA GLU A 132 -24.33 25.35 -23.99
C GLU A 132 -23.02 24.60 -24.34
N LYS A 133 -22.64 24.55 -25.62
CA LYS A 133 -21.35 23.97 -26.03
C LYS A 133 -20.15 24.70 -25.43
N LYS A 134 -20.16 26.03 -25.40
CA LYS A 134 -19.09 26.83 -24.78
C LYS A 134 -18.99 26.57 -23.27
N THR A 135 -20.12 26.52 -22.57
CA THR A 135 -20.13 26.24 -21.13
C THR A 135 -19.70 24.80 -20.81
N ALA A 136 -20.04 23.82 -21.66
CA ALA A 136 -19.56 22.45 -21.52
C ALA A 136 -18.04 22.35 -21.75
N GLU A 137 -17.50 23.04 -22.75
CA GLU A 137 -16.06 23.09 -23.02
C GLU A 137 -15.30 23.75 -21.87
N GLU A 138 -15.83 24.83 -21.31
CA GLU A 138 -15.24 25.51 -20.15
C GLU A 138 -15.23 24.62 -18.89
N LYS A 139 -16.32 23.86 -18.65
CA LYS A 139 -16.36 22.87 -17.57
C LYS A 139 -15.33 21.76 -17.77
N ASN A 140 -15.19 21.22 -18.97
CA ASN A 140 -14.19 20.19 -19.26
C ASN A 140 -12.76 20.71 -19.05
N LYS A 141 -12.48 21.95 -19.44
CA LYS A 141 -11.18 22.61 -19.18
C LYS A 141 -10.92 22.82 -17.69
N ALA A 142 -11.94 23.21 -16.92
CA ALA A 142 -11.83 23.36 -15.47
C ALA A 142 -11.55 22.02 -14.77
N GLU A 143 -12.27 20.95 -15.15
CA GLU A 143 -12.05 19.60 -14.63
C GLU A 143 -10.67 19.05 -14.99
N GLU A 144 -10.15 19.35 -16.19
CA GLU A 144 -8.79 18.94 -16.59
C GLU A 144 -7.72 19.63 -15.73
N ILE A 145 -7.89 20.92 -15.43
CA ILE A 145 -6.97 21.67 -14.55
C ILE A 145 -7.03 21.10 -13.12
N GLU A 146 -8.21 20.75 -12.62
CA GLU A 146 -8.37 20.14 -11.30
C GLU A 146 -7.72 18.76 -11.24
N ARG A 147 -7.88 17.93 -12.27
CA ARG A 147 -7.19 16.63 -12.39
C ARG A 147 -5.67 16.80 -12.36
N LYS A 148 -5.12 17.76 -13.11
CA LYS A 148 -3.67 18.05 -13.10
C LYS A 148 -3.18 18.49 -11.72
N ARG A 149 -3.94 19.33 -11.00
CA ARG A 149 -3.61 19.73 -9.61
C ARG A 149 -3.63 18.56 -8.64
N ILE A 150 -4.60 17.65 -8.77
CA ILE A 150 -4.69 16.45 -7.94
C ILE A 150 -3.51 15.51 -8.22
N GLU A 151 -3.14 15.33 -9.48
CA GLU A 151 -1.99 14.50 -9.87
C GLU A 151 -0.66 15.09 -9.38
N GLU A 152 -0.45 16.40 -9.54
CA GLU A 152 0.72 17.09 -9.00
C GLU A 152 0.80 16.98 -7.47
N ALA A 153 -0.34 17.14 -6.78
CA ALA A 153 -0.41 16.95 -5.33
C ALA A 153 -0.06 15.51 -4.91
N LYS A 154 -0.50 14.50 -5.66
CA LYS A 154 -0.15 13.09 -5.43
C LYS A 154 1.35 12.85 -5.61
N ILE A 155 1.96 13.39 -6.66
CA ILE A 155 3.41 13.28 -6.92
C ILE A 155 4.18 13.91 -5.76
N LYS A 156 3.78 15.11 -5.32
CA LYS A 156 4.42 15.81 -4.20
C LYS A 156 4.28 15.04 -2.88
N ALA A 157 3.13 14.42 -2.63
CA ALA A 157 2.92 13.57 -1.46
C ALA A 157 3.80 12.31 -1.50
N GLN A 158 3.88 11.62 -2.63
CA GLN A 158 4.76 10.46 -2.82
C GLN A 158 6.24 10.83 -2.69
N GLU A 159 6.66 11.99 -3.18
CA GLU A 159 8.04 12.47 -3.02
C GLU A 159 8.36 12.76 -1.54
N ALA A 160 7.42 13.36 -0.79
CA ALA A 160 7.59 13.61 0.64
C ALA A 160 7.67 12.29 1.43
N GLU A 161 6.86 11.28 1.08
CA GLU A 161 6.91 9.95 1.67
C GLU A 161 8.25 9.26 1.38
N ARG A 162 8.74 9.31 0.13
CA ARG A 162 10.07 8.80 -0.24
C ARG A 162 11.18 9.47 0.54
N LYS A 163 11.12 10.79 0.76
CA LYS A 163 12.10 11.52 1.59
C LYS A 163 12.09 11.04 3.03
N ARG A 164 10.92 10.83 3.63
CA ARG A 164 10.79 10.29 5.00
C ARG A 164 11.34 8.87 5.10
N ALA A 165 11.02 8.01 4.13
CA ALA A 165 11.52 6.63 4.10
C ALA A 165 13.05 6.56 3.95
N VAL A 166 13.66 7.46 3.17
CA VAL A 166 15.13 7.56 3.06
C VAL A 166 15.75 8.05 4.38
N GLU A 167 15.19 9.09 4.99
CA GLU A 167 15.68 9.61 6.28
C GLU A 167 15.58 8.55 7.39
N GLU A 168 14.50 7.76 7.42
CA GLU A 168 14.32 6.65 8.35
C GLU A 168 15.34 5.53 8.11
N ARG A 169 15.61 5.17 6.85
CA ARG A 169 16.66 4.20 6.50
C ARG A 169 18.05 4.68 6.92
N GLU A 170 18.37 5.95 6.72
CA GLU A 170 19.65 6.50 7.18
C GLU A 170 19.79 6.48 8.70
N LYS A 171 18.69 6.74 9.44
CA LYS A 171 18.69 6.62 10.91
C LYS A 171 18.87 5.17 11.35
N ALA A 172 18.21 4.22 10.67
CA ALA A 172 18.37 2.80 10.95
C ALA A 172 19.80 2.31 10.66
N GLU A 173 20.39 2.70 9.52
CA GLU A 173 21.76 2.34 9.16
C GLU A 173 22.78 2.93 10.15
N LYS A 174 22.60 4.18 10.57
CA LYS A 174 23.45 4.80 11.61
C LYS A 174 23.33 4.06 12.95
N ALA A 175 22.13 3.61 13.32
CA ALA A 175 21.92 2.81 14.53
C ALA A 175 22.57 1.42 14.42
N GLU A 176 22.51 0.78 13.26
CA GLU A 176 23.19 -0.49 13.00
C GLU A 176 24.72 -0.34 13.03
N GLN A 177 25.27 0.70 12.40
CA GLN A 177 26.70 1.02 12.46
C GLN A 177 27.16 1.25 13.91
N ALA A 178 26.37 1.96 14.72
CA ALA A 178 26.68 2.16 16.14
C ALA A 178 26.69 0.83 16.93
N ARG A 179 25.73 -0.07 16.66
CA ARG A 179 25.71 -1.42 17.27
C ARG A 179 26.93 -2.25 16.85
N MET A 180 27.30 -2.23 15.58
CA MET A 180 28.48 -2.93 15.06
C MET A 180 29.78 -2.37 15.66
N GLU A 181 29.87 -1.05 15.90
CA GLU A 181 31.03 -0.46 16.56
C GLU A 181 31.09 -0.82 18.05
N GLU A 182 29.95 -0.83 18.75
CA GLU A 182 29.88 -1.28 20.14
C GLU A 182 30.26 -2.76 20.27
N GLU A 183 29.77 -3.62 19.38
CA GLU A 183 30.15 -5.04 19.35
C GLU A 183 31.65 -5.22 19.11
N ARG A 184 32.24 -4.44 18.18
CA ARG A 184 33.71 -4.44 17.98
C ARG A 184 34.46 -4.04 19.25
N LYS A 185 34.00 -3.03 19.99
CA LYS A 185 34.60 -2.61 21.26
C LYS A 185 34.50 -3.72 22.32
N ARG A 186 33.37 -4.41 22.42
CA ARG A 186 33.18 -5.55 23.34
C ARG A 186 34.12 -6.71 23.00
N VAL A 187 34.26 -7.04 21.73
CA VAL A 187 35.20 -8.10 21.28
C VAL A 187 36.66 -7.71 21.54
N GLU A 188 37.02 -6.44 21.38
CA GLU A 188 38.38 -5.97 21.69
C GLU A 188 38.64 -5.97 23.20
N GLU A 189 37.67 -5.57 24.01
CA GLU A 189 37.74 -5.66 25.48
C GLU A 189 37.88 -7.11 25.94
N GLU A 190 37.09 -8.04 25.38
CA GLU A 190 37.20 -9.47 25.68
C GLU A 190 38.59 -10.03 25.31
N LYS A 191 39.16 -9.62 24.17
CA LYS A 191 40.53 -9.97 23.79
C LYS A 191 41.55 -9.44 24.80
N ARG A 192 41.38 -8.22 25.32
CA ARG A 192 42.26 -7.67 26.36
C ARG A 192 42.17 -8.45 27.66
N ILE A 193 40.96 -8.82 28.09
CA ILE A 193 40.75 -9.66 29.28
C ILE A 193 41.38 -11.04 29.09
N ALA A 194 41.25 -11.65 27.90
CA ALA A 194 41.87 -12.93 27.59
C ALA A 194 43.41 -12.84 27.60
N GLU A 195 43.99 -11.77 27.06
CA GLU A 195 45.45 -11.54 27.12
C GLU A 195 45.93 -11.31 28.55
N GLU A 196 45.21 -10.51 29.34
CA GLU A 196 45.53 -10.26 30.75
C GLU A 196 45.49 -11.55 31.57
N ASN A 197 44.48 -12.39 31.38
CA ASN A 197 44.39 -13.70 32.01
C ASN A 197 45.54 -14.62 31.60
N LYS A 198 45.98 -14.56 30.34
CA LYS A 198 47.15 -15.30 29.86
C LYS A 198 48.45 -14.81 30.52
N ARG A 199 48.60 -13.50 30.73
CA ARG A 199 49.75 -12.94 31.47
C ARG A 199 49.76 -13.38 32.93
N LYS A 200 48.61 -13.29 33.63
CA LYS A 200 48.49 -13.76 35.02
C LYS A 200 48.80 -15.26 35.15
N ALA A 201 48.35 -16.08 34.19
CA ALA A 201 48.68 -17.50 34.17
C ALA A 201 50.18 -17.76 33.94
N ALA A 202 50.83 -17.01 33.05
CA ALA A 202 52.27 -17.12 32.81
C ALA A 202 53.11 -16.64 34.02
N GLU A 203 52.67 -15.57 34.69
CA GLU A 203 53.29 -15.07 35.92
C GLU A 203 53.18 -16.08 37.06
N ALA A 204 51.99 -16.66 37.27
CA ALA A 204 51.78 -17.73 38.26
C ALA A 204 52.69 -18.94 38.00
N ALA A 205 52.83 -19.36 36.74
CA ALA A 205 53.72 -20.46 36.36
C ALA A 205 55.21 -20.14 36.61
N ASN A 206 55.64 -18.89 36.42
CA ASN A 206 57.01 -18.47 36.74
C ASN A 206 57.26 -18.38 38.25
N ALA A 207 56.29 -17.88 39.02
CA ALA A 207 56.37 -17.85 40.49
C ALA A 207 56.47 -19.27 41.08
N GLU A 208 55.73 -20.23 40.52
CA GLU A 208 55.83 -21.65 40.91
C GLU A 208 57.22 -22.23 40.59
N LYS A 209 57.76 -21.96 39.41
CA LYS A 209 59.14 -22.37 39.05
C LYS A 209 60.19 -21.77 39.98
N GLN A 210 60.02 -20.52 40.42
CA GLN A 210 60.92 -19.89 41.39
C GLN A 210 60.84 -20.57 42.76
N LYS A 211 59.63 -20.90 43.25
CA LYS A 211 59.46 -21.66 44.51
C LYS A 211 60.14 -23.03 44.45
N ILE A 212 59.97 -23.77 43.35
CA ILE A 212 60.61 -25.07 43.13
C ILE A 212 62.15 -24.93 43.08
N ALA A 213 62.67 -23.86 42.47
CA ALA A 213 64.11 -23.60 42.41
C ALA A 213 64.69 -23.20 43.78
N GLU A 214 63.97 -22.41 44.57
CA GLU A 214 64.38 -22.02 45.92
C GLU A 214 64.35 -23.21 46.89
N GLU A 215 63.34 -24.08 46.76
CA GLU A 215 63.26 -25.33 47.51
C GLU A 215 64.42 -26.27 47.17
N LYS A 216 64.78 -26.39 45.88
CA LYS A 216 65.99 -27.13 45.46
C LYS A 216 67.27 -26.55 46.06
N LYS A 217 67.42 -25.22 46.13
CA LYS A 217 68.59 -24.59 46.76
C LYS A 217 68.66 -24.85 48.26
N LYS A 218 67.52 -24.84 48.97
CA LYS A 218 67.46 -25.18 50.40
C LYS A 218 67.81 -26.66 50.64
N GLN A 219 67.42 -27.56 49.75
CA GLN A 219 67.83 -28.97 49.83
C GLN A 219 69.33 -29.15 49.58
N GLU A 220 69.90 -28.46 48.58
CA GLU A 220 71.34 -28.49 48.30
C GLU A 220 72.19 -27.88 49.44
N GLU A 221 71.69 -26.83 50.09
CA GLU A 221 72.35 -26.19 51.24
C GLU A 221 72.27 -27.06 52.50
N ALA A 222 71.15 -27.76 52.72
CA ALA A 222 71.02 -28.76 53.78
C ALA A 222 71.95 -29.96 53.55
N GLU A 223 72.16 -30.37 52.29
CA GLU A 223 73.10 -31.44 51.93
C GLU A 223 74.56 -31.02 52.13
N LYS A 224 74.92 -29.78 51.76
CA LYS A 224 76.26 -29.22 52.06
C LYS A 224 76.54 -29.10 53.56
N LYS A 225 75.51 -28.88 54.40
CA LYS A 225 75.66 -28.87 55.86
C LYS A 225 75.95 -30.28 56.43
N ARG A 226 75.40 -31.34 55.82
CA ARG A 226 75.71 -32.73 56.20
C ARG A 226 77.11 -33.16 55.76
N VAL A 227 77.60 -32.68 54.62
CA VAL A 227 78.96 -32.97 54.13
C VAL A 227 80.03 -32.18 54.91
N ALA A 228 79.72 -31.01 55.48
CA ALA A 228 80.63 -30.28 56.36
C ALA A 228 80.72 -30.89 57.77
N GLU A 229 79.64 -31.47 58.30
CA GLU A 229 79.62 -32.16 59.60
C GLU A 229 80.38 -33.50 59.57
N GLU A 230 80.54 -34.11 58.39
CA GLU A 230 81.35 -35.32 58.19
C GLU A 230 82.86 -35.03 58.08
N ALA A 231 83.24 -33.79 57.76
CA ALA A 231 84.65 -33.35 57.74
C ALA A 231 85.20 -33.00 59.13
N GLU A 232 84.35 -32.68 60.10
CA GLU A 232 84.77 -32.42 61.49
C GLU A 232 84.98 -33.71 62.29
N ARG A 233 84.40 -34.83 61.84
CA ARG A 233 84.65 -36.19 62.37
C ARG A 233 85.95 -36.84 61.89
N LYS A 234 86.77 -36.13 61.12
CA LYS A 234 88.10 -36.56 60.63
C LYS A 234 89.28 -35.82 61.28
N ARG A 235 89.08 -35.15 62.42
CA ARG A 235 90.19 -34.57 63.24
C ARG A 235 90.42 -35.26 64.59
N MET A 236 89.66 -36.28 64.94
CA MET A 236 89.81 -37.05 66.20
C MET A 236 90.34 -38.48 65.98
N ALA A 237 90.99 -38.75 64.85
CA ALA A 237 91.49 -40.09 64.50
C ALA A 237 92.98 -40.13 64.11
N GLU A 238 93.73 -39.03 64.25
CA GLU A 238 95.11 -38.93 63.74
C GLU A 238 96.21 -38.86 64.83
N GLU A 239 95.88 -39.01 66.13
CA GLU A 239 96.87 -38.90 67.21
C GLU A 239 97.24 -40.21 67.95
N GLU A 240 96.67 -41.36 67.55
CA GLU A 240 96.98 -42.66 68.18
C GLU A 240 97.69 -43.67 67.25
N GLU A 241 98.07 -43.26 66.03
CA GLU A 241 98.65 -44.16 65.02
C GLU A 241 100.14 -43.92 64.76
N LYS A 242 100.93 -43.70 65.82
CA LYS A 242 102.41 -43.82 65.77
C LYS A 242 103.01 -44.68 66.87
N LYS A 243 102.22 -45.60 67.41
CA LYS A 243 102.71 -46.76 68.17
C LYS A 243 101.98 -48.02 67.70
N LYS A 244 101.89 -48.23 66.39
CA LYS A 244 102.83 -49.08 65.66
C LYS A 244 102.96 -50.47 66.30
N GLU A 245 102.63 -51.45 65.46
CA GLU A 245 103.64 -52.44 65.07
C GLU A 245 103.81 -53.65 66.00
N LEU A 246 102.73 -54.08 66.63
CA LEU A 246 102.50 -55.47 67.00
C LEU A 246 101.00 -55.76 66.76
N GLU A 247 100.54 -56.71 65.97
CA GLU A 247 101.24 -57.81 65.32
C GLU A 247 100.20 -58.54 64.47
N ALA A 248 99.96 -58.02 63.26
CA ALA A 248 99.87 -58.74 61.98
C ALA A 248 99.20 -60.15 61.85
N LYS A 249 98.36 -60.62 62.78
CA LYS A 249 97.70 -61.94 62.70
C LYS A 249 96.18 -61.96 62.85
N GLN A 250 95.53 -60.86 63.21
CA GLN A 250 94.06 -60.74 63.15
C GLN A 250 93.55 -60.12 61.83
N LYS A 251 94.42 -59.99 60.82
CA LYS A 251 94.12 -59.40 59.51
C LYS A 251 93.49 -60.40 58.51
N ARG A 252 92.58 -61.26 58.99
CA ARG A 252 91.78 -62.15 58.12
C ARG A 252 90.29 -62.27 58.49
N LEU A 253 89.81 -61.57 59.52
CA LEU A 253 88.37 -61.57 59.87
C LEU A 253 87.71 -60.18 59.85
N ALA A 254 88.47 -59.10 59.74
CA ALA A 254 87.92 -57.74 59.65
C ALA A 254 87.62 -57.28 58.21
N GLU A 255 88.30 -57.87 57.21
CA GLU A 255 88.17 -57.47 55.79
C GLU A 255 86.83 -57.93 55.18
N ASP A 256 86.22 -59.00 55.70
CA ASP A 256 84.88 -59.45 55.29
C ASP A 256 83.75 -58.66 55.99
N ALA A 257 83.97 -58.12 57.18
CA ALA A 257 82.98 -57.28 57.88
C ALA A 257 82.89 -55.87 57.29
N GLU A 258 83.99 -55.32 56.76
CA GLU A 258 84.01 -54.01 56.12
C GLU A 258 83.45 -54.06 54.69
N LYS A 259 83.70 -55.14 53.93
CA LYS A 259 83.02 -55.37 52.65
C LYS A 259 81.50 -55.51 52.80
N LEU A 260 81.02 -56.16 53.86
CA LEU A 260 79.59 -56.25 54.16
C LEU A 260 78.97 -54.90 54.49
N ARG A 261 79.68 -54.01 55.21
CA ARG A 261 79.18 -52.66 55.51
C ARG A 261 79.15 -51.73 54.29
N VAL A 262 80.16 -51.79 53.43
CA VAL A 262 80.19 -51.01 52.18
C VAL A 262 79.15 -51.52 51.17
N GLU A 263 78.87 -52.84 51.11
CA GLU A 263 77.77 -53.37 50.29
C GLU A 263 76.38 -53.07 50.85
N GLU A 264 76.21 -53.10 52.18
CA GLU A 264 74.95 -52.74 52.85
C GLU A 264 74.63 -51.25 52.68
N GLU A 265 75.64 -50.37 52.76
CA GLU A 265 75.49 -48.94 52.52
C GLU A 265 75.21 -48.63 51.04
N LYS A 266 75.88 -49.30 50.10
CA LYS A 266 75.54 -49.23 48.66
C LYS A 266 74.12 -49.71 48.38
N ARG A 267 73.64 -50.75 49.07
CA ARG A 267 72.24 -51.20 48.98
C ARG A 267 71.28 -50.17 49.55
N ARG A 268 71.64 -49.47 50.63
CA ARG A 268 70.81 -48.42 51.24
C ARG A 268 70.67 -47.20 50.34
N ILE A 269 71.77 -46.74 49.74
CA ILE A 269 71.78 -45.64 48.77
C ILE A 269 71.01 -46.05 47.51
N ALA A 270 71.17 -47.27 47.02
CA ALA A 270 70.42 -47.78 45.88
C ALA A 270 68.90 -47.86 46.17
N LEU A 271 68.50 -48.28 47.37
CA LEU A 271 67.11 -48.30 47.82
C LEU A 271 66.51 -46.90 47.96
N GLU A 272 67.27 -45.93 48.47
CA GLU A 272 66.82 -44.54 48.62
C GLU A 272 66.68 -43.84 47.27
N VAL A 273 67.64 -44.05 46.34
CA VAL A 273 67.54 -43.55 44.96
C VAL A 273 66.37 -44.21 44.23
N ALA A 274 66.13 -45.51 44.45
CA ALA A 274 64.97 -46.19 43.89
C ALA A 274 63.65 -45.64 44.47
N GLN A 275 63.57 -45.39 45.78
CA GLN A 275 62.39 -44.76 46.40
C GLN A 275 62.14 -43.34 45.89
N LYS A 276 63.19 -42.51 45.74
CA LYS A 276 63.04 -41.15 45.19
C LYS A 276 62.55 -41.17 43.74
N LYS A 277 63.04 -42.10 42.90
CA LYS A 277 62.54 -42.25 41.53
C LYS A 277 61.08 -42.69 41.50
N LEU A 278 60.69 -43.61 42.38
CA LEU A 278 59.31 -44.10 42.48
C LEU A 278 58.35 -43.00 42.97
N ALA A 279 58.82 -42.13 43.88
CA ALA A 279 58.07 -40.95 44.34
C ALA A 279 57.93 -39.88 43.23
N GLN A 280 58.99 -39.59 42.49
CA GLN A 280 58.94 -38.64 41.35
C GLN A 280 58.05 -39.16 40.21
N GLU A 281 58.05 -40.47 39.95
CA GLU A 281 57.16 -41.07 38.95
C GLU A 281 55.69 -41.03 39.40
N ALA A 282 55.42 -41.21 40.70
CA ALA A 282 54.07 -41.06 41.26
C ALA A 282 53.57 -39.61 41.22
N GLU A 283 54.44 -38.63 41.44
CA GLU A 283 54.10 -37.21 41.39
C GLU A 283 53.83 -36.73 39.95
N THR A 284 54.65 -37.13 38.99
CA THR A 284 54.44 -36.85 37.57
C THR A 284 53.14 -37.49 37.03
N LYS A 285 52.80 -38.70 37.48
CA LYS A 285 51.49 -39.33 37.18
C LYS A 285 50.31 -38.56 37.78
N ARG A 286 50.44 -37.98 38.97
CA ARG A 286 49.38 -37.14 39.58
C ARG A 286 49.19 -35.82 38.84
N LEU A 287 50.27 -35.15 38.44
CA LEU A 287 50.19 -33.91 37.67
C LEU A 287 49.55 -34.13 36.29
N ALA A 288 49.91 -35.23 35.60
CA ALA A 288 49.29 -35.59 34.34
C ALA A 288 47.78 -35.87 34.46
N ALA A 289 47.35 -36.54 35.54
CA ALA A 289 45.94 -36.82 35.80
C ALA A 289 45.12 -35.53 36.09
N VAL A 290 45.68 -34.59 36.86
CA VAL A 290 45.03 -33.30 37.17
C VAL A 290 44.91 -32.43 35.91
N GLU A 291 45.91 -32.45 35.02
CA GLU A 291 45.87 -31.70 33.77
C GLU A 291 44.82 -32.26 32.79
N GLU A 292 44.63 -33.59 32.76
CA GLU A 292 43.57 -34.25 31.99
C GLU A 292 42.17 -33.91 32.53
N GLU A 293 41.99 -33.89 33.85
CA GLU A 293 40.72 -33.51 34.48
C GLU A 293 40.38 -32.04 34.21
N LYS A 294 41.37 -31.15 34.24
CA LYS A 294 41.20 -29.73 33.88
C LYS A 294 40.80 -29.54 32.42
N LYS A 295 41.34 -30.35 31.49
CA LYS A 295 40.92 -30.36 30.08
C LYS A 295 39.49 -30.86 29.90
N ARG A 296 39.06 -31.87 30.66
CA ARG A 296 37.66 -32.34 30.64
C ARG A 296 36.69 -31.29 31.17
N LEU A 297 37.03 -30.61 32.27
CA LEU A 297 36.21 -29.53 32.83
C LEU A 297 36.09 -28.33 31.87
N ALA A 298 37.18 -27.93 31.22
CA ALA A 298 37.16 -26.86 30.21
C ALA A 298 36.27 -27.23 29.01
N GLY A 299 36.37 -28.46 28.50
CA GLY A 299 35.53 -28.92 27.39
C GLY A 299 34.04 -29.01 27.75
N VAL A 300 33.70 -29.34 29.00
CA VAL A 300 32.30 -29.33 29.46
C VAL A 300 31.76 -27.90 29.59
N ALA A 301 32.58 -26.95 30.04
CA ALA A 301 32.18 -25.54 30.12
C ALA A 301 31.96 -24.94 28.72
N GLU A 302 32.85 -25.22 27.76
CA GLU A 302 32.73 -24.77 26.38
C GLU A 302 31.48 -25.36 25.69
N LYS A 303 31.21 -26.66 25.92
CA LYS A 303 30.02 -27.31 25.38
C LYS A 303 28.72 -26.70 25.93
N LYS A 304 28.67 -26.37 27.22
CA LYS A 304 27.51 -25.68 27.83
C LYS A 304 27.32 -24.27 27.27
N HIS A 305 28.41 -23.55 27.00
CA HIS A 305 28.32 -22.21 26.39
C HIS A 305 27.79 -22.28 24.96
N LEU A 306 28.29 -23.21 24.14
CA LEU A 306 27.81 -23.44 22.78
C LEU A 306 26.32 -23.84 22.76
N GLU A 307 25.89 -24.72 23.65
CA GLU A 307 24.49 -25.13 23.77
C GLU A 307 23.58 -23.96 24.18
N ALA A 308 24.02 -23.11 25.13
CA ALA A 308 23.31 -21.90 25.50
C ALA A 308 23.22 -20.89 24.35
N GLN A 309 24.28 -20.74 23.54
CA GLN A 309 24.31 -19.85 22.39
C GLN A 309 23.38 -20.35 21.28
N GLN A 310 23.36 -21.67 21.01
CA GLN A 310 22.42 -22.28 20.07
C GLN A 310 20.96 -22.10 20.53
N LYS A 311 20.69 -22.24 21.82
CA LYS A 311 19.35 -22.03 22.37
C LYS A 311 18.88 -20.58 22.20
N ARG A 312 19.76 -19.60 22.45
CA ARG A 312 19.45 -18.17 22.22
C ARG A 312 19.18 -17.86 20.75
N LEU A 313 20.00 -18.40 19.83
CA LEU A 313 19.79 -18.22 18.40
C LEU A 313 18.49 -18.87 17.92
N ALA A 314 18.11 -20.02 18.48
CA ALA A 314 16.84 -20.68 18.17
C ALA A 314 15.64 -19.86 18.67
N GLU A 315 15.70 -19.35 19.90
CA GLU A 315 14.65 -18.51 20.50
C GLU A 315 14.51 -17.16 19.75
N GLU A 316 15.62 -16.57 19.31
CA GLU A 316 15.61 -15.36 18.50
C GLU A 316 15.05 -15.62 17.08
N ALA A 317 15.38 -16.77 16.47
CA ALA A 317 14.81 -17.16 15.19
C ALA A 317 13.29 -17.39 15.29
N GLU A 318 12.81 -18.02 16.36
CA GLU A 318 11.38 -18.21 16.61
C GLU A 318 10.67 -16.87 16.81
N LYS A 319 11.26 -15.95 17.57
CA LYS A 319 10.73 -14.59 17.76
C LYS A 319 10.66 -13.81 16.43
N ASN A 320 11.68 -13.93 15.59
CA ASN A 320 11.69 -13.28 14.27
C ASN A 320 10.65 -13.88 13.32
N MET A 321 10.44 -15.20 13.33
CA MET A 321 9.38 -15.84 12.54
C MET A 321 7.98 -15.39 12.97
N LEU A 322 7.73 -15.28 14.28
CA LEU A 322 6.47 -14.75 14.82
C LEU A 322 6.24 -13.29 14.44
N ALA A 323 7.29 -12.46 14.45
CA ALA A 323 7.19 -11.06 14.02
C ALA A 323 6.87 -10.95 12.52
N VAL A 324 7.52 -11.75 11.68
CA VAL A 324 7.24 -11.81 10.23
C VAL A 324 5.82 -12.30 9.95
N GLU A 325 5.34 -13.31 10.69
CA GLU A 325 3.96 -13.79 10.54
C GLU A 325 2.93 -12.71 10.94
N ALA A 326 3.20 -11.96 12.01
CA ALA A 326 2.35 -10.86 12.43
C ALA A 326 2.33 -9.73 11.39
N GLU A 327 3.48 -9.39 10.80
CA GLU A 327 3.58 -8.40 9.72
C GLU A 327 2.84 -8.87 8.46
N GLN A 328 2.96 -10.15 8.09
CA GLN A 328 2.20 -10.72 6.96
C GLN A 328 0.69 -10.64 7.18
N LYS A 329 0.20 -10.97 8.39
CA LYS A 329 -1.23 -10.83 8.72
C LYS A 329 -1.71 -9.38 8.64
N ALA A 330 -0.90 -8.42 9.10
CA ALA A 330 -1.24 -7.00 9.01
C ALA A 330 -1.33 -6.52 7.54
N ILE A 331 -0.42 -6.99 6.68
CA ILE A 331 -0.45 -6.69 5.24
C ILE A 331 -1.69 -7.31 4.58
N GLU A 332 -2.02 -8.56 4.91
CA GLU A 332 -3.21 -9.25 4.38
C GLU A 332 -4.50 -8.52 4.80
N GLU A 333 -4.61 -8.11 6.07
CA GLU A 333 -5.75 -7.34 6.57
C GLU A 333 -5.88 -5.97 5.85
N GLN A 334 -4.76 -5.29 5.58
CA GLN A 334 -4.77 -4.06 4.80
C GLN A 334 -5.23 -4.29 3.35
N GLN A 335 -4.81 -5.39 2.72
CA GLN A 335 -5.26 -5.76 1.37
C GLN A 335 -6.76 -6.07 1.35
N GLU A 336 -7.28 -6.78 2.35
CA GLU A 336 -8.71 -7.06 2.47
C GLU A 336 -9.52 -5.77 2.64
N LYS A 337 -9.06 -4.83 3.49
CA LYS A 337 -9.70 -3.51 3.65
C LYS A 337 -9.72 -2.71 2.35
N LEU A 338 -8.63 -2.72 1.59
CA LEU A 338 -8.56 -2.06 0.28
C LEU A 338 -9.49 -2.72 -0.74
N ALA A 339 -9.55 -4.05 -0.76
CA ALA A 339 -10.46 -4.80 -1.63
C ALA A 339 -11.93 -4.52 -1.29
N ALA A 340 -12.30 -4.53 -0.01
CA ALA A 340 -13.66 -4.20 0.45
C ALA A 340 -14.05 -2.75 0.08
N LYS A 341 -13.12 -1.80 0.21
CA LYS A 341 -13.33 -0.40 -0.21
C LYS A 341 -13.51 -0.27 -1.73
N ALA A 342 -12.75 -1.04 -2.52
CA ALA A 342 -12.90 -1.08 -3.97
C ALA A 342 -14.24 -1.70 -4.39
N GLU A 343 -14.67 -2.78 -3.73
CA GLU A 343 -15.97 -3.42 -3.98
C GLU A 343 -17.12 -2.47 -3.65
N LYS A 344 -17.06 -1.76 -2.51
CA LYS A 344 -18.05 -0.74 -2.14
C LYS A 344 -18.16 0.34 -3.21
N LYS A 345 -17.03 0.86 -3.71
CA LYS A 345 -17.01 1.85 -4.80
C LYS A 345 -17.60 1.31 -6.11
N ARG A 346 -17.35 0.04 -6.44
CA ARG A 346 -17.96 -0.61 -7.61
C ARG A 346 -19.49 -0.68 -7.48
N LYS A 347 -20.00 -1.10 -6.32
CA LYS A 347 -21.45 -1.15 -6.04
C LYS A 347 -22.09 0.24 -6.10
N GLU A 348 -21.42 1.26 -5.55
CA GLU A 348 -21.87 2.66 -5.64
C GLU A 348 -21.91 3.15 -7.10
N ALA A 349 -20.85 2.90 -7.88
CA ALA A 349 -20.80 3.25 -9.30
C ALA A 349 -21.85 2.52 -10.14
N GLU A 350 -22.09 1.24 -9.86
CA GLU A 350 -23.14 0.45 -10.51
C GLU A 350 -24.53 1.00 -10.18
N SER A 351 -24.78 1.35 -8.93
CA SER A 351 -26.05 1.97 -8.51
C SER A 351 -26.28 3.33 -9.17
N ALA A 352 -25.23 4.16 -9.29
CA ALA A 352 -25.28 5.44 -9.96
C ALA A 352 -25.54 5.28 -11.47
N LYS A 353 -24.93 4.27 -12.11
CA LYS A 353 -25.18 3.94 -13.53
C LYS A 353 -26.63 3.47 -13.75
N ALA A 354 -27.16 2.67 -12.83
CA ALA A 354 -28.55 2.22 -12.87
C ALA A 354 -29.54 3.39 -12.70
N GLU A 355 -29.24 4.31 -11.79
CA GLU A 355 -30.04 5.53 -11.59
C GLU A 355 -30.00 6.44 -12.84
N ALA A 356 -28.82 6.67 -13.40
CA ALA A 356 -28.66 7.42 -14.65
C ALA A 356 -29.47 6.80 -15.80
N SER A 357 -29.44 5.47 -15.95
CA SER A 357 -30.24 4.77 -16.96
C SER A 357 -31.75 4.94 -16.75
N ARG A 358 -32.22 4.97 -15.49
CA ARG A 358 -33.64 5.24 -15.19
C ARG A 358 -34.05 6.66 -15.57
N LEU A 359 -33.21 7.66 -15.25
CA LEU A 359 -33.47 9.05 -15.60
C LEU A 359 -33.51 9.28 -17.12
N VAL A 360 -32.64 8.61 -17.88
CA VAL A 360 -32.67 8.65 -19.36
C VAL A 360 -33.97 8.06 -19.89
N LYS A 361 -34.38 6.88 -19.43
CA LYS A 361 -35.66 6.26 -19.82
C LYS A 361 -36.86 7.13 -19.46
N GLU A 362 -36.84 7.77 -18.28
CA GLU A 362 -37.91 8.69 -17.88
C GLU A 362 -37.96 9.94 -18.78
N ALA A 363 -36.80 10.49 -19.15
CA ALA A 363 -36.70 11.62 -20.07
C ALA A 363 -37.22 11.25 -21.47
N GLU A 364 -36.90 10.06 -21.98
CA GLU A 364 -37.43 9.54 -23.25
C GLU A 364 -38.94 9.36 -23.22
N MET A 365 -39.48 8.77 -22.16
CA MET A 365 -40.93 8.63 -21.97
C MET A 365 -41.63 9.99 -21.93
N LYS A 366 -41.03 10.98 -21.26
CA LYS A 366 -41.54 12.37 -21.26
C LYS A 366 -41.49 13.01 -22.66
N LYS A 367 -40.43 12.78 -23.44
CA LYS A 367 -40.33 13.25 -24.84
C LYS A 367 -41.42 12.62 -25.71
N GLN A 368 -41.61 11.31 -25.63
CA GLN A 368 -42.68 10.60 -26.36
C GLN A 368 -44.07 11.09 -25.97
N ALA A 369 -44.31 11.34 -24.68
CA ALA A 369 -45.59 11.88 -24.22
C ALA A 369 -45.86 13.29 -24.78
N LYS A 370 -44.82 14.15 -24.85
CA LYS A 370 -44.92 15.48 -25.46
C LYS A 370 -45.21 15.39 -26.97
N LEU A 371 -44.55 14.47 -27.68
CA LEU A 371 -44.80 14.26 -29.11
C LEU A 371 -46.25 13.81 -29.37
N LYS A 372 -46.75 12.84 -28.60
CA LYS A 372 -48.16 12.40 -28.69
C LYS A 372 -49.14 13.53 -28.36
N LEU A 373 -48.81 14.38 -27.39
CA LEU A 373 -49.64 15.54 -27.06
C LEU A 373 -49.69 16.57 -28.21
N ALA A 374 -48.55 16.83 -28.85
CA ALA A 374 -48.47 17.70 -30.02
C ALA A 374 -49.23 17.13 -31.22
N GLU A 375 -49.15 15.81 -31.45
CA GLU A 375 -49.90 15.13 -32.50
C GLU A 375 -51.42 15.21 -32.28
N LEU A 376 -51.90 14.97 -31.05
CA LEU A 376 -53.31 15.15 -30.70
C LEU A 376 -53.77 16.60 -30.86
N ALA A 377 -52.91 17.59 -30.57
CA ALA A 377 -53.23 18.99 -30.81
C ALA A 377 -53.39 19.28 -32.31
N LYS A 378 -52.51 18.72 -33.16
CA LYS A 378 -52.60 18.82 -34.63
C LYS A 378 -53.89 18.20 -35.16
N GLN A 379 -54.24 16.98 -34.71
CA GLN A 379 -55.49 16.32 -35.08
C GLN A 379 -56.73 17.12 -34.67
N LYS A 380 -56.74 17.73 -33.47
CA LYS A 380 -57.83 18.61 -33.03
C LYS A 380 -57.97 19.85 -33.90
N PHE A 381 -56.85 20.46 -34.28
CA PHE A 381 -56.85 21.63 -35.17
C PHE A 381 -57.39 21.29 -36.56
N GLU A 382 -56.98 20.16 -37.14
CA GLU A 382 -57.51 19.68 -38.43
C GLU A 382 -59.01 19.35 -38.35
N ALA A 383 -59.45 18.70 -37.27
CA ALA A 383 -60.87 18.42 -37.04
C ALA A 383 -61.69 19.72 -36.91
N GLN A 384 -61.15 20.75 -36.24
CA GLN A 384 -61.78 22.06 -36.15
C GLN A 384 -61.88 22.72 -37.53
N LYS A 385 -60.81 22.69 -38.32
CA LYS A 385 -60.77 23.21 -39.69
C LYS A 385 -61.80 22.53 -40.60
N LEU A 386 -61.96 21.21 -40.49
CA LEU A 386 -63.00 20.47 -41.22
C LEU A 386 -64.41 20.85 -40.77
N LYS A 387 -64.62 21.04 -39.46
CA LYS A 387 -65.90 21.50 -38.91
C LYS A 387 -66.27 22.89 -39.44
N GLU A 388 -65.31 23.80 -39.54
CA GLU A 388 -65.50 25.13 -40.14
C GLU A 388 -65.81 25.03 -41.64
N ARG A 389 -65.12 24.18 -42.40
CA ARG A 389 -65.44 23.91 -43.81
C ARG A 389 -66.85 23.35 -44.00
N LEU A 390 -67.28 22.40 -43.17
CA LEU A 390 -68.64 21.86 -43.23
C LEU A 390 -69.69 22.92 -42.88
N LYS A 391 -69.42 23.75 -41.87
CA LYS A 391 -70.29 24.87 -41.49
C LYS A 391 -70.40 25.90 -42.62
N ALA A 392 -69.30 26.19 -43.31
CA ALA A 392 -69.27 27.09 -44.46
C ALA A 392 -69.98 26.48 -45.69
N GLY A 393 -69.78 25.18 -45.97
CA GLY A 393 -70.43 24.48 -47.08
C GLY A 393 -71.95 24.38 -46.94
N LEU A 394 -72.46 24.10 -45.72
CA LEU A 394 -73.90 24.13 -45.44
C LEU A 394 -74.51 25.53 -45.58
N SER A 395 -73.71 26.59 -45.54
CA SER A 395 -74.16 27.96 -45.79
C SER A 395 -74.20 28.30 -47.29
N ALA A 396 -73.51 27.55 -48.16
CA ALA A 396 -73.39 27.84 -49.58
C ALA A 396 -74.45 27.14 -50.45
N ASP A 397 -75.07 26.03 -49.98
CA ASP A 397 -76.08 25.28 -50.75
C ASP A 397 -77.48 25.93 -50.83
N SER A 398 -77.66 27.18 -50.36
CA SER A 398 -78.94 27.90 -50.48
C SER A 398 -78.93 29.07 -51.49
N ALA A 399 -77.82 29.34 -52.16
CA ALA A 399 -77.74 30.43 -53.14
C ALA A 399 -77.10 29.97 -54.46
N THR A 400 -77.98 29.52 -55.37
CA THR A 400 -77.85 29.55 -56.84
C THR A 400 -76.72 28.69 -57.45
N GLY A 401 -76.99 27.68 -58.28
CA GLY A 401 -77.62 27.88 -59.58
C GLY A 401 -76.57 28.27 -60.62
N SER A 402 -76.14 27.30 -61.43
CA SER A 402 -75.74 27.47 -62.84
C SER A 402 -74.65 28.50 -63.19
N CYS A 403 -73.45 28.02 -63.52
CA CYS A 403 -72.92 28.03 -64.91
C CYS A 403 -71.47 27.52 -64.96
N ASN A 404 -71.20 26.76 -66.03
CA ASN A 404 -69.88 26.27 -66.45
C ASN A 404 -68.87 27.42 -66.61
N ASP A 405 -67.59 27.14 -66.37
CA ASP A 405 -66.54 27.37 -67.38
C ASP A 405 -65.19 26.77 -66.91
N GLU A 406 -64.69 25.82 -67.70
CA GLU A 406 -63.27 25.56 -68.00
C GLU A 406 -62.57 26.88 -68.42
N PRO A 407 -61.22 27.03 -68.38
CA PRO A 407 -60.22 25.99 -68.65
C PRO A 407 -58.94 26.12 -67.79
N GLY A 408 -57.94 25.29 -68.07
CA GLY A 408 -56.55 25.72 -67.89
C GLY A 408 -55.61 24.64 -67.43
N ALA A 409 -55.15 23.84 -68.39
CA ALA A 409 -53.95 23.02 -68.28
C ALA A 409 -52.76 23.87 -67.83
N GLY A 410 -52.04 23.37 -66.83
CA GLY A 410 -50.78 23.87 -66.34
C GLY A 410 -50.04 22.69 -65.72
N GLU A 411 -49.57 21.80 -66.60
CA GLU A 411 -48.51 20.85 -66.33
C GLU A 411 -47.25 21.67 -66.03
N GLU A 412 -46.80 21.72 -64.78
CA GLU A 412 -45.43 22.12 -64.44
C GLU A 412 -44.95 21.18 -63.33
N ASP A 413 -44.23 20.17 -63.82
CA ASP A 413 -42.92 19.72 -63.34
C ASP A 413 -42.82 19.14 -61.93
N GLU A 414 -42.88 17.80 -61.97
CA GLU A 414 -41.98 16.88 -61.28
C GLU A 414 -40.62 17.51 -60.92
N ASP A 415 -40.42 17.83 -59.64
CA ASP A 415 -39.11 17.83 -59.01
C ASP A 415 -39.21 16.91 -57.77
N GLU A 416 -39.15 15.60 -58.06
CA GLU A 416 -38.79 14.56 -57.12
C GLU A 416 -37.30 14.71 -56.80
N ASP A 417 -36.96 15.60 -55.87
CA ASP A 417 -35.66 15.56 -55.21
C ASP A 417 -35.68 14.43 -54.17
N GLU A 418 -35.58 13.20 -54.69
CA GLU A 418 -35.05 12.04 -53.98
C GLU A 418 -33.56 12.28 -53.70
N ASP A 419 -33.25 13.16 -52.75
CA ASP A 419 -31.95 13.15 -52.08
C ASP A 419 -31.97 11.97 -51.08
N GLU A 420 -31.92 10.76 -51.66
CA GLU A 420 -31.27 9.58 -51.08
C GLU A 420 -29.76 9.88 -50.91
N ASP A 421 -29.41 10.86 -50.09
CA ASP A 421 -28.07 10.95 -49.54
C ASP A 421 -27.97 9.94 -48.40
N ASP A 422 -27.69 8.71 -48.84
CA ASP A 422 -26.84 7.72 -48.21
C ASP A 422 -26.65 7.93 -46.70
N ASP A 423 -27.29 7.01 -45.97
CA ASP A 423 -26.72 6.23 -44.88
C ASP A 423 -25.18 6.29 -44.76
N ASP A 424 -24.61 7.44 -44.36
CA ASP A 424 -23.36 7.48 -43.60
C ASP A 424 -23.71 7.21 -42.13
N ASP A 425 -24.23 6.00 -41.93
CA ASP A 425 -24.21 5.23 -40.69
C ASP A 425 -22.76 4.87 -40.30
N SER A 426 -21.77 5.72 -40.61
CA SER A 426 -20.75 5.99 -39.60
C SER A 426 -21.41 6.74 -38.44
N VAL A 427 -22.18 5.95 -37.69
CA VAL A 427 -22.06 5.87 -36.24
C VAL A 427 -20.56 5.81 -35.96
N TYR A 428 -19.95 6.99 -35.96
CA TYR A 428 -18.66 7.23 -35.40
C TYR A 428 -18.90 7.16 -33.91
N THR A 429 -19.03 5.92 -33.42
CA THR A 429 -18.87 5.56 -32.02
C THR A 429 -17.47 6.01 -31.64
N TYR A 430 -17.34 7.28 -31.26
CA TYR A 430 -16.30 7.78 -30.37
C TYR A 430 -16.45 7.17 -28.95
N SER A 431 -17.01 5.96 -28.87
CA SER A 431 -17.45 5.29 -27.65
C SER A 431 -16.83 3.91 -27.43
N THR A 432 -15.92 3.42 -28.27
CA THR A 432 -15.17 2.18 -27.98
C THR A 432 -13.73 2.13 -28.50
N ALA A 433 -13.26 3.11 -29.29
CA ALA A 433 -11.83 3.25 -29.60
C ALA A 433 -11.04 4.04 -28.53
N VAL A 434 -11.69 4.38 -27.40
CA VAL A 434 -10.98 4.66 -26.15
C VAL A 434 -10.56 3.32 -25.58
N THR A 435 -9.39 2.87 -26.02
CA THR A 435 -8.50 2.03 -25.21
C THR A 435 -9.22 0.98 -24.37
N GLU A 436 -9.79 -0.04 -25.01
CA GLU A 436 -9.45 -1.41 -24.56
C GLU A 436 -7.95 -1.61 -24.86
N SER A 437 -7.10 -0.74 -24.31
CA SER A 437 -5.73 -1.09 -24.00
C SER A 437 -5.91 -2.32 -23.15
N ASN A 438 -5.49 -3.47 -23.69
CA ASN A 438 -5.50 -4.76 -23.04
C ASN A 438 -4.83 -4.62 -21.69
N HIS A 439 -5.58 -4.19 -20.69
CA HIS A 439 -5.09 -4.03 -19.34
C HIS A 439 -4.65 -5.41 -18.87
N ASP A 440 -5.34 -6.46 -19.33
CA ASP A 440 -4.97 -7.85 -19.13
C ASP A 440 -3.62 -8.21 -19.80
N GLU A 441 -3.30 -7.75 -21.01
CA GLU A 441 -1.96 -7.99 -21.62
C GLU A 441 -0.85 -7.15 -20.99
N GLU A 442 -1.15 -5.92 -20.56
CA GLU A 442 -0.20 -5.10 -19.81
C GLU A 442 0.07 -5.71 -18.43
N TRP A 443 -0.95 -6.23 -17.75
CA TRP A 443 -0.83 -6.97 -16.49
C TRP A 443 -0.04 -8.27 -16.67
N ASP A 444 -0.33 -9.05 -17.71
CA ASP A 444 0.43 -10.27 -18.01
C ASP A 444 1.91 -9.97 -18.31
N ASN A 445 2.19 -8.88 -19.04
CA ASN A 445 3.56 -8.42 -19.27
C ASN A 445 4.26 -7.96 -17.97
N LEU A 446 3.53 -7.29 -17.08
CA LEU A 446 4.07 -6.81 -15.80
C LEU A 446 4.33 -7.99 -14.84
N VAL A 447 3.45 -9.00 -14.83
CA VAL A 447 3.63 -10.25 -14.09
C VAL A 447 4.83 -11.04 -14.63
N LEU A 448 4.96 -11.17 -15.95
CA LEU A 448 6.13 -11.79 -16.59
C LEU A 448 7.43 -11.05 -16.23
N GLN A 449 7.42 -9.72 -16.29
CA GLN A 449 8.59 -8.90 -15.94
C GLN A 449 8.95 -9.05 -14.46
N LEU A 450 7.95 -9.05 -13.56
CA LEU A 450 8.16 -9.28 -12.14
C LEU A 450 8.73 -10.68 -11.88
N GLN A 451 8.22 -11.70 -12.56
CA GLN A 451 8.72 -13.07 -12.47
C GLN A 451 10.18 -13.18 -12.92
N VAL A 452 10.57 -12.48 -13.99
CA VAL A 452 11.96 -12.42 -14.47
C VAL A 452 12.86 -11.72 -13.45
N VAL A 453 12.43 -10.59 -12.88
CA VAL A 453 13.22 -9.87 -11.86
C VAL A 453 13.37 -10.71 -10.59
N ILE A 454 12.29 -11.35 -10.13
CA ILE A 454 12.30 -12.27 -9.00
C ILE A 454 13.26 -13.43 -9.27
N ALA A 455 13.22 -14.03 -10.46
CA ALA A 455 14.14 -15.11 -10.81
C ALA A 455 15.61 -14.65 -10.84
N ILE A 456 15.90 -13.48 -11.42
CA ILE A 456 17.26 -12.93 -11.52
C ILE A 456 17.83 -12.60 -10.14
N VAL A 457 17.01 -12.11 -9.20
CA VAL A 457 17.47 -11.66 -7.88
C VAL A 457 17.42 -12.80 -6.84
N LEU A 458 16.32 -13.54 -6.75
CA LEU A 458 16.15 -14.57 -5.72
C LEU A 458 16.96 -15.83 -6.00
N ILE A 459 17.17 -16.24 -7.26
CA ILE A 459 17.92 -17.48 -7.55
C ILE A 459 19.39 -17.37 -7.09
N PRO A 460 20.12 -16.27 -7.34
CA PRO A 460 21.47 -16.10 -6.81
C PRO A 460 21.51 -15.98 -5.28
N LEU A 461 20.54 -15.29 -4.67
CA LEU A 461 20.44 -15.14 -3.22
C LEU A 461 20.16 -16.48 -2.52
N ALA A 462 19.19 -17.26 -3.02
CA ALA A 462 18.91 -18.61 -2.55
C ALA A 462 20.07 -19.57 -2.79
N GLY A 463 20.78 -19.45 -3.92
CA GLY A 463 21.99 -20.22 -4.20
C GLY A 463 23.14 -19.91 -3.24
N LYS A 464 23.24 -18.67 -2.75
CA LYS A 464 24.23 -18.25 -1.77
C LYS A 464 23.91 -18.75 -0.35
N PHE A 465 22.63 -18.81 0.01
CA PHE A 465 22.18 -19.29 1.33
C PHE A 465 22.04 -20.82 1.43
N LEU A 466 21.57 -21.51 0.39
CA LEU A 466 21.32 -22.96 0.42
C LEU A 466 22.45 -23.81 -0.19
N GLY A 467 23.49 -23.16 -0.73
CA GLY A 467 24.70 -23.80 -1.24
C GLY A 467 24.56 -24.48 -2.61
N ARG A 468 25.71 -24.81 -3.23
CA ARG A 468 25.81 -25.32 -4.62
C ARG A 468 24.95 -26.55 -4.92
N ARG A 469 24.67 -27.39 -3.93
CA ARG A 469 23.88 -28.62 -4.13
C ARG A 469 22.39 -28.34 -4.36
N PHE A 470 21.86 -27.25 -3.80
CA PHE A 470 20.47 -26.88 -4.01
C PHE A 470 20.27 -26.21 -5.38
N ALA A 471 21.22 -25.37 -5.80
CA ALA A 471 21.21 -24.73 -7.12
C ALA A 471 21.14 -25.74 -8.27
N HIS A 472 21.82 -26.87 -8.17
CA HIS A 472 21.79 -27.91 -9.20
C HIS A 472 20.43 -28.64 -9.28
N LYS A 473 19.75 -28.83 -8.14
CA LYS A 473 18.40 -29.40 -8.11
C LYS A 473 17.36 -28.43 -8.66
N VAL A 474 17.42 -27.16 -8.26
CA VAL A 474 16.51 -26.13 -8.77
C VAL A 474 16.73 -25.89 -10.26
N GLY A 475 17.99 -25.82 -10.72
CA GLY A 475 18.31 -25.67 -12.13
C GLY A 475 17.79 -26.82 -13.00
N SER A 476 17.90 -28.07 -12.52
CA SER A 476 17.35 -29.24 -13.22
C SER A 476 15.82 -29.25 -13.26
N PHE A 477 15.16 -28.68 -12.25
CA PHE A 477 13.71 -28.59 -12.18
C PHE A 477 13.17 -27.49 -13.11
N VAL A 478 13.80 -26.31 -13.08
CA VAL A 478 13.42 -25.17 -13.93
C VAL A 478 13.68 -25.48 -15.41
N SER A 479 14.81 -26.12 -15.75
CA SER A 479 15.08 -26.52 -17.12
C SER A 479 14.07 -27.56 -17.62
N GLY A 480 13.72 -28.55 -16.80
CA GLY A 480 12.68 -29.54 -17.13
C GLY A 480 11.32 -28.90 -17.38
N TRP A 481 10.93 -27.93 -16.55
CA TRP A 481 9.67 -27.20 -16.72
C TRP A 481 9.65 -26.34 -17.99
N PHE A 482 10.74 -25.62 -18.27
CA PHE A 482 10.84 -24.77 -19.46
C PHE A 482 10.79 -25.60 -20.77
N PHE A 483 11.48 -26.74 -20.83
CA PHE A 483 11.43 -27.64 -21.98
C PHE A 483 10.08 -28.34 -22.14
N SER A 484 9.37 -28.63 -21.04
CA SER A 484 8.05 -29.26 -21.10
C SER A 484 6.94 -28.32 -21.57
N ARG A 485 7.10 -27.01 -21.40
CA ARG A 485 6.08 -26.00 -21.78
C ARG A 485 6.21 -25.51 -23.22
N ASN A 486 7.42 -25.52 -23.79
CA ASN A 486 7.66 -25.12 -25.18
C ASN A 486 7.73 -26.31 -26.17
N GLY A 487 7.55 -27.55 -25.69
CA GLY A 487 7.65 -28.77 -26.49
C GLY A 487 6.32 -29.33 -27.00
N ASN A 488 5.20 -28.62 -26.84
CA ASN A 488 3.86 -29.07 -27.23
C ASN A 488 3.24 -28.15 -28.28
#